data_AF-A0A9E2N917-F1
#
_entry.id   AF-A0A9E2N917-F1
#
_cell.length_a   1.000
_cell.length_b   1.000
_cell.length_c   1.000
_cell.angle_alpha   90.00
_cell.angle_beta   90.00
_cell.angle_gamma   90.00
#
_symmetry.space_group_name_H-M   'P 1'
#
loop_
_entity.id
_entity.type
_entity.pdbx_description
1 polymer ?
#
loop_
_entity_poly.entity_id
_entity_poly.type
_entity_poly.pdbx_seq_one_letter_code
_entity_poly.pdbx_strand_id
1 'polypeptide(L)'
;MARDKNLVVSLEQVYSKSPSLPVSIRELIVVIAPWLALVLGVVGVFGSLAAFGITSFLSPFIALGAGLGMSGGYVLVSVLGIVQSVLMLFAFSSLLKRKYAGWYLIFWSEFLSVISAVILFSLSGIIVALIGFYFLFQIKEYYK
;
A
#
# COMPACT_ATOMS: atom_id res chain seq x y z
N MET A 1 -7.48 18.56 3.32
CA MET A 1 -7.10 19.14 2.01
C MET A 1 -5.78 19.91 2.03
N ALA A 2 -5.39 20.60 3.12
CA ALA A 2 -4.04 21.20 3.21
C ALA A 2 -2.97 20.25 3.78
N ARG A 3 -3.33 19.36 4.74
CA ARG A 3 -2.37 18.53 5.50
C ARG A 3 -1.89 17.29 4.74
N ASP A 4 -2.76 16.72 3.91
CA ASP A 4 -2.51 15.59 3.00
C ASP A 4 -1.54 15.96 1.87
N LYS A 5 -1.66 17.17 1.33
CA LYS A 5 -0.71 17.70 0.33
C LYS A 5 0.71 17.81 0.89
N ASN A 6 0.85 18.19 2.16
CA ASN A 6 2.16 18.32 2.79
C ASN A 6 2.90 16.98 2.87
N LEU A 7 2.21 15.87 3.16
CA LEU A 7 2.84 14.53 3.22
C LEU A 7 3.36 14.09 1.85
N VAL A 8 2.54 14.23 0.81
CA VAL A 8 2.94 13.89 -0.56
C VAL A 8 4.16 14.71 -0.98
N VAL A 9 4.15 16.02 -0.70
CA VAL A 9 5.26 16.92 -1.05
C VAL A 9 6.54 16.55 -0.28
N SER A 10 6.45 16.24 1.01
CA SER A 10 7.61 15.83 1.80
C SER A 10 8.22 14.53 1.27
N LEU A 11 7.40 13.53 0.95
CA LEU A 11 7.89 12.27 0.39
C LEU A 11 8.46 12.46 -1.02
N GLU A 12 7.84 13.30 -1.84
CA GLU A 12 8.37 13.66 -3.16
C GLU A 12 9.76 14.31 -3.06
N GLN A 13 10.00 15.18 -2.08
CA GLN A 13 11.33 15.74 -1.82
C GLN A 13 12.36 14.68 -1.44
N VAL A 14 11.95 13.60 -0.77
CA VAL A 14 12.83 12.49 -0.41
C VAL A 14 13.13 11.64 -1.65
N TYR A 15 12.09 11.21 -2.38
CA TYR A 15 12.25 10.31 -3.53
C TYR A 15 12.80 11.00 -4.79
N SER A 16 12.66 12.33 -4.94
CA SER A 16 13.31 13.06 -6.04
C SER A 16 14.84 13.06 -5.97
N LYS A 17 15.42 12.79 -4.79
CA LYS A 17 16.87 12.63 -4.61
C LYS A 17 17.37 11.23 -4.98
N SER A 18 16.47 10.28 -5.21
CA SER A 18 16.84 8.92 -5.60
C SER A 18 17.14 8.84 -7.10
N PRO A 19 17.98 7.88 -7.54
CA PRO A 19 18.29 7.70 -8.96
C PRO A 19 17.03 7.59 -9.80
N SER A 20 16.94 8.35 -10.87
CA SER A 20 15.74 8.35 -11.72
C SER A 20 15.71 7.11 -12.62
N LEU A 21 14.54 6.47 -12.74
CA LEU A 21 14.39 5.33 -13.66
C LEU A 21 14.47 5.79 -15.13
N PRO A 22 14.99 4.96 -16.05
CA PRO A 22 14.85 5.19 -17.48
C PRO A 22 13.39 5.39 -17.89
N VAL A 23 13.15 6.25 -18.89
CA VAL A 23 11.80 6.58 -19.39
C VAL A 23 11.02 5.32 -19.79
N SER A 24 11.67 4.38 -20.47
CA SER A 24 11.06 3.11 -20.89
C SER A 24 10.55 2.27 -19.71
N ILE A 25 11.24 2.28 -18.58
CA ILE A 25 10.83 1.56 -17.37
C ILE A 25 9.64 2.27 -16.73
N ARG A 26 9.65 3.61 -16.64
CA ARG A 26 8.49 4.35 -16.10
C ARG A 26 7.24 4.12 -16.93
N GLU A 27 7.36 4.16 -18.25
CA GLU A 27 6.25 3.88 -19.18
C GLU A 27 5.71 2.47 -19.01
N LEU A 28 6.60 1.47 -18.89
CA LEU A 28 6.20 0.10 -18.62
C LEU A 28 5.43 0.00 -17.31
N ILE A 29 5.93 0.61 -16.23
CA ILE A 29 5.25 0.62 -14.92
C ILE A 29 3.86 1.25 -15.05
N VAL A 30 3.72 2.37 -15.75
CA VAL A 30 2.42 3.05 -15.96
C VAL A 30 1.44 2.17 -16.74
N VAL A 31 1.92 1.39 -17.71
CA VAL A 31 1.09 0.46 -18.48
C VAL A 31 0.62 -0.73 -17.62
N ILE A 32 1.49 -1.27 -16.76
CA ILE A 32 1.14 -2.43 -15.92
C ILE A 32 0.44 -2.05 -14.60
N ALA A 33 0.61 -0.82 -14.11
CA ALA A 33 0.10 -0.37 -12.82
C ALA A 33 -1.41 -0.59 -12.62
N PRO A 34 -2.30 -0.33 -13.60
CA PRO A 34 -3.71 -0.65 -13.45
C PRO A 34 -3.93 -2.15 -13.23
N TRP A 35 -3.28 -2.99 -14.03
CA TRP A 35 -3.44 -4.44 -13.92
C TRP A 35 -2.88 -4.99 -12.61
N LEU A 36 -1.75 -4.46 -12.14
CA LEU A 36 -1.22 -4.75 -10.81
C LEU A 36 -2.22 -4.35 -9.73
N ALA A 37 -2.80 -3.15 -9.81
CA ALA A 37 -3.79 -2.68 -8.85
C ALA A 37 -5.04 -3.58 -8.82
N LEU A 38 -5.50 -4.05 -9.98
CA LEU A 38 -6.62 -4.98 -10.07
C LEU A 38 -6.28 -6.34 -9.45
N VAL A 39 -5.19 -6.98 -9.89
CA VAL A 39 -4.81 -8.32 -9.44
C VAL A 39 -4.49 -8.33 -7.94
N LEU A 40 -3.62 -7.40 -7.49
CA LEU A 40 -3.24 -7.30 -6.09
C LEU A 40 -4.42 -6.83 -5.23
N GLY A 41 -5.31 -5.99 -5.76
CA GLY A 41 -6.55 -5.62 -5.08
C GLY A 41 -7.48 -6.82 -4.86
N VAL A 42 -7.71 -7.66 -5.88
CA VAL A 42 -8.57 -8.85 -5.73
C VAL A 42 -7.94 -9.86 -4.79
N VAL A 43 -6.68 -10.22 -5.02
CA VAL A 43 -5.93 -11.16 -4.16
C VAL A 43 -5.84 -10.62 -2.73
N GLY A 44 -5.59 -9.33 -2.59
CA GLY A 44 -5.52 -8.65 -1.31
C GLY A 44 -6.84 -8.67 -0.55
N VAL A 45 -7.99 -8.47 -1.21
CA VAL A 45 -9.30 -8.55 -0.55
C VAL A 45 -9.52 -9.95 0.02
N PHE A 46 -9.36 -10.99 -0.80
CA PHE A 46 -9.56 -12.37 -0.34
C PHE A 46 -8.54 -12.79 0.71
N GLY A 47 -7.26 -12.46 0.49
CA GLY A 47 -6.17 -12.75 1.41
C GLY A 47 -6.35 -12.06 2.76
N SER A 48 -6.74 -10.79 2.76
CA SER A 48 -6.95 -10.01 3.99
C SER A 48 -8.23 -10.42 4.73
N LEU A 49 -9.29 -10.80 4.03
CA LEU A 49 -10.49 -11.38 4.65
C LEU A 49 -10.19 -12.74 5.29
N ALA A 50 -9.44 -13.60 4.60
CA ALA A 50 -9.00 -14.88 5.18
C ALA A 50 -8.09 -14.65 6.39
N ALA A 51 -7.12 -13.73 6.29
CA ALA A 51 -6.26 -13.35 7.41
C ALA A 51 -7.07 -12.80 8.59
N PHE A 52 -8.08 -11.97 8.32
CA PHE A 52 -8.98 -11.47 9.36
C PHE A 52 -9.73 -12.59 10.06
N GLY A 53 -10.30 -13.54 9.31
CA GLY A 53 -10.98 -14.70 9.88
C GLY A 53 -10.06 -15.57 10.74
N ILE A 54 -8.86 -15.89 10.22
CA ILE A 54 -7.87 -16.72 10.91
C ILE A 54 -7.36 -16.02 12.18
N THR A 55 -6.96 -14.76 12.07
CA THR A 55 -6.38 -14.00 13.20
C THR A 55 -7.42 -13.69 14.26
N SER A 56 -8.68 -13.47 13.88
CA SER A 56 -9.79 -13.30 14.83
C SER A 56 -10.09 -14.61 15.57
N PHE A 57 -10.12 -15.74 14.86
CA PHE A 57 -10.33 -17.05 15.48
C PHE A 57 -9.19 -17.44 16.42
N LEU A 58 -7.94 -17.20 16.01
CA LEU A 58 -6.76 -17.52 16.80
C LEU A 58 -6.44 -16.47 17.88
N SER A 59 -7.16 -15.34 17.90
CA SER A 59 -6.89 -14.20 18.78
C SER A 59 -6.73 -14.57 20.27
N PRO A 60 -7.57 -15.44 20.88
CA PRO A 60 -7.40 -15.84 22.28
C PRO A 60 -6.09 -16.61 22.52
N PHE A 61 -5.71 -17.49 21.59
CA PHE A 61 -4.49 -18.29 21.70
C PHE A 61 -3.25 -17.43 21.53
N ILE A 62 -3.27 -16.50 20.57
CA ILE A 62 -2.19 -15.53 20.36
C ILE A 62 -2.07 -14.62 21.59
N ALA A 63 -3.19 -14.19 22.17
CA ALA A 63 -3.17 -13.35 23.37
C ALA A 63 -2.52 -14.05 24.56
N LEU A 64 -2.78 -15.35 24.75
CA LEU A 64 -2.17 -16.15 25.82
C LEU A 64 -0.67 -16.42 25.59
N GLY A 65 -0.26 -16.67 24.34
CA GLY A 65 1.13 -17.02 24.02
C GLY A 65 2.07 -15.84 23.77
N ALA A 66 1.56 -14.77 23.15
CA ALA A 66 2.35 -13.63 22.67
C ALA A 66 1.84 -12.26 23.18
N GLY A 67 0.78 -12.26 23.99
CA GLY A 67 0.20 -11.07 24.60
C GLY A 67 -0.86 -10.37 23.76
N LEU A 68 -1.66 -9.54 24.44
CA LEU A 68 -2.80 -8.82 23.85
C LEU A 68 -2.39 -7.86 22.73
N GLY A 69 -1.20 -7.24 22.84
CA GLY A 69 -0.70 -6.31 21.82
C GLY A 69 -0.50 -6.98 20.46
N MET A 70 0.11 -8.17 20.44
CA MET A 70 0.35 -8.91 19.21
C MET A 70 -0.96 -9.47 18.62
N SER A 71 -1.86 -9.98 19.48
CA SER A 71 -3.19 -10.45 19.06
C SER A 71 -4.01 -9.33 18.40
N GLY A 72 -4.12 -8.17 19.04
CA GLY A 72 -4.81 -7.01 18.47
C GLY A 72 -4.12 -6.48 17.21
N GLY A 73 -2.78 -6.50 17.17
CA GLY A 73 -2.00 -6.08 16.01
C GLY A 73 -2.31 -6.87 14.74
N TYR A 74 -2.39 -8.20 14.82
CA TYR A 74 -2.71 -9.04 13.66
C TYR A 74 -4.13 -8.83 13.13
N VAL A 75 -5.11 -8.69 14.02
CA VAL A 75 -6.50 -8.39 13.63
C VAL A 75 -6.55 -7.01 12.96
N LEU A 76 -5.91 -6.00 13.55
CA LEU A 76 -5.88 -4.64 13.02
C LEU A 76 -5.20 -4.59 11.63
N VAL A 77 -4.06 -5.24 11.46
CA VAL A 77 -3.37 -5.31 10.15
C VAL A 77 -4.22 -6.03 9.10
N SER A 78 -4.97 -7.06 9.47
CA SER A 78 -5.88 -7.73 8.54
C SER A 78 -6.99 -6.77 8.06
N VAL A 79 -7.53 -5.93 8.95
CA VAL A 79 -8.50 -4.89 8.57
C VAL A 79 -7.86 -3.83 7.66
N LEU A 80 -6.66 -3.37 7.98
CA LEU A 80 -5.92 -2.43 7.13
C LEU A 80 -5.64 -3.02 5.74
N GLY A 81 -5.32 -4.32 5.66
CA GLY A 81 -5.13 -5.04 4.40
C GLY A 81 -6.40 -5.05 3.53
N ILE A 82 -7.59 -5.19 4.13
CA ILE A 82 -8.86 -5.08 3.40
C ILE A 82 -9.00 -3.68 2.80
N VAL A 83 -8.78 -2.64 3.61
CA VAL A 83 -8.89 -1.24 3.16
C VAL A 83 -7.88 -0.96 2.04
N GLN A 84 -6.62 -1.36 2.22
CA GLN A 84 -5.56 -1.24 1.21
C GLN A 84 -6.00 -1.87 -0.13
N SER A 85 -6.52 -3.09 -0.07
CA SER A 85 -6.93 -3.84 -1.25
C SER A 85 -8.11 -3.18 -1.98
N VAL A 86 -9.08 -2.64 -1.23
CA VAL A 86 -10.20 -1.87 -1.81
C VAL A 86 -9.71 -0.58 -2.48
N LEU A 87 -8.75 0.13 -1.88
CA LEU A 87 -8.15 1.30 -2.51
C LEU A 87 -7.49 0.95 -3.86
N MET A 88 -6.77 -0.18 -3.93
CA MET A 88 -6.16 -0.65 -5.18
C MET A 88 -7.21 -0.98 -6.25
N LEU A 89 -8.32 -1.63 -5.86
CA LEU A 89 -9.42 -1.90 -6.79
C LEU A 89 -10.05 -0.63 -7.33
N PHE A 90 -10.26 0.38 -6.49
CA PHE A 90 -10.79 1.68 -6.93
C PHE A 90 -9.78 2.47 -7.77
N ALA A 91 -8.49 2.29 -7.52
CA ALA A 91 -7.44 2.91 -8.31
C ALA A 91 -7.45 2.41 -9.77
N PHE A 92 -7.79 1.14 -10.03
CA PHE A 92 -7.75 0.52 -11.36
C PHE A 92 -8.36 1.40 -12.46
N SER A 93 -9.61 1.83 -12.28
CA SER A 93 -10.35 2.60 -13.29
C SER A 93 -9.73 3.97 -13.57
N SER A 94 -9.12 4.58 -12.55
CA SER A 94 -8.48 5.89 -12.64
C SER A 94 -7.05 5.79 -13.20
N LEU A 95 -6.32 4.73 -12.86
CA LEU A 95 -4.99 4.43 -13.40
C LEU A 95 -5.06 4.14 -14.91
N LEU A 96 -6.06 3.37 -15.37
CA LEU A 96 -6.31 3.16 -16.80
C LEU A 96 -6.47 4.47 -17.58
N LYS A 97 -7.09 5.46 -16.94
CA LYS A 97 -7.33 6.80 -17.52
C LYS A 97 -6.19 7.78 -17.25
N ARG A 98 -5.08 7.31 -16.65
CA ARG A 98 -3.92 8.12 -16.23
C ARG A 98 -4.30 9.35 -15.40
N LYS A 99 -5.30 9.20 -14.54
CA LYS A 99 -5.76 10.27 -13.65
C LYS A 99 -4.98 10.28 -12.35
N TYR A 100 -4.67 11.48 -11.86
CA TYR A 100 -4.02 11.68 -10.56
C TYR A 100 -4.79 11.01 -9.41
N ALA A 101 -6.12 10.95 -9.49
CA ALA A 101 -6.95 10.24 -8.52
C ALA A 101 -6.56 8.76 -8.34
N GLY A 102 -6.15 8.07 -9.42
CA GLY A 102 -5.71 6.68 -9.34
C GLY A 102 -4.37 6.53 -8.63
N TRP A 103 -3.41 7.39 -9.00
CA TRP A 103 -2.11 7.46 -8.33
C TRP A 103 -2.27 7.78 -6.83
N TYR A 104 -3.17 8.69 -6.48
CA TYR A 104 -3.43 9.09 -5.11
C TYR A 104 -4.05 7.97 -4.27
N LEU A 105 -4.89 7.11 -4.85
CA LEU A 105 -5.41 5.92 -4.18
C LEU A 105 -4.30 4.89 -3.91
N ILE A 106 -3.38 4.69 -4.87
CA ILE A 106 -2.20 3.83 -4.65
C ILE A 106 -1.28 4.40 -3.57
N PHE A 107 -1.10 5.73 -3.53
CA PHE A 107 -0.35 6.38 -2.46
C PHE A 107 -0.90 6.06 -1.07
N TRP A 108 -2.22 6.14 -0.89
CA TRP A 108 -2.83 5.79 0.40
C TRP A 108 -2.77 4.29 0.70
N SER A 109 -2.93 3.44 -0.31
CA SER A 109 -2.69 2.00 -0.18
C SER A 109 -1.27 1.73 0.33
N GLU A 110 -0.25 2.35 -0.26
CA GLU A 110 1.15 2.19 0.16
C GLU A 110 1.40 2.78 1.56
N PHE A 111 0.75 3.89 1.90
CA PHE A 111 0.87 4.46 3.24
C PHE A 111 0.31 3.53 4.32
N LEU A 112 -0.81 2.86 4.05
CA LEU A 112 -1.37 1.83 4.94
C LEU A 112 -0.45 0.61 5.06
N SER A 113 0.30 0.27 4.01
CA SER A 113 1.29 -0.82 4.04
C SER A 113 2.41 -0.51 5.06
N VAL A 114 2.90 0.73 5.08
CA VAL A 114 3.90 1.18 6.08
C VAL A 114 3.34 1.10 7.49
N ILE A 115 2.12 1.60 7.71
CA ILE A 115 1.47 1.54 9.04
C ILE A 115 1.37 0.08 9.50
N SER A 116 0.94 -0.81 8.61
CA SER A 116 0.82 -2.24 8.88
C SER A 116 2.16 -2.87 9.25
N ALA A 117 3.22 -2.52 8.53
CA ALA A 117 4.57 -3.00 8.81
C ALA A 117 5.10 -2.51 10.17
N VAL A 118 4.79 -1.26 10.54
CA VAL A 118 5.15 -0.69 11.86
C VAL A 118 4.40 -1.38 12.99
N ILE A 119 3.09 -1.64 12.84
CA ILE A 119 2.27 -2.34 13.85
C ILE A 119 2.85 -3.74 14.14
N LEU A 120 3.31 -4.43 13.09
CA LEU A 120 3.89 -5.77 13.21
C LEU A 120 5.39 -5.79 13.50
N PHE A 121 6.03 -4.63 13.69
CA PHE A 121 7.49 -4.49 13.83
C PHE A 121 8.27 -5.20 12.71
N SER A 122 7.72 -5.18 11.50
CA SER A 122 8.26 -5.89 10.33
C SER A 122 9.24 -5.01 9.56
N LEU A 123 10.54 -5.21 9.80
CA LEU A 123 11.60 -4.50 9.07
C LEU A 123 11.53 -4.78 7.56
N SER A 124 11.26 -6.03 7.18
CA SER A 124 11.10 -6.40 5.76
C SER A 124 9.89 -5.71 5.15
N GLY A 125 8.76 -5.61 5.88
CA GLY A 125 7.58 -4.90 5.42
C GLY A 125 7.85 -3.41 5.20
N ILE A 126 8.59 -2.77 6.10
CA ILE A 126 8.98 -1.36 5.95
C ILE A 126 9.84 -1.17 4.70
N ILE A 127 10.84 -2.04 4.49
CA ILE A 127 11.73 -1.95 3.33
C ILE A 127 10.95 -2.11 2.02
N VAL A 128 10.08 -3.11 1.94
CA VAL A 128 9.23 -3.35 0.75
C VAL A 128 8.34 -2.14 0.47
N ALA A 129 7.75 -1.55 1.50
CA ALA A 129 6.89 -0.38 1.35
C ALA A 129 7.64 0.86 0.87
N LEU A 130 8.86 1.09 1.36
CA LEU A 130 9.73 2.18 0.89
C LEU A 130 10.11 2.01 -0.59
N ILE A 131 10.38 0.77 -1.02
CA ILE A 131 10.62 0.45 -2.43
C ILE A 131 9.35 0.71 -3.27
N GLY A 132 8.18 0.34 -2.75
CA GLY A 132 6.88 0.62 -3.38
C GLY A 132 6.68 2.12 -3.61
N PHE A 133 6.94 2.94 -2.59
CA PHE A 133 6.91 4.39 -2.71
C PHE A 133 7.90 4.92 -3.74
N TYR A 134 9.13 4.40 -3.78
CA TYR A 134 10.10 4.80 -4.80
C TYR A 134 9.52 4.64 -6.21
N PHE A 135 9.01 3.45 -6.57
CA PHE A 135 8.40 3.24 -7.88
C PHE A 135 7.19 4.13 -8.12
N LEU A 136 6.35 4.33 -7.10
CA LEU A 136 5.16 5.17 -7.18
C LEU A 136 5.51 6.62 -7.49
N PHE A 137 6.50 7.20 -6.82
CA PHE A 137 6.91 8.59 -7.05
C PHE A 137 7.62 8.77 -8.39
N GLN A 138 8.36 7.77 -8.87
CA GLN A 138 9.01 7.82 -10.18
C GLN A 138 8.02 7.93 -11.35
N ILE A 139 6.79 7.42 -11.20
CA ILE A 139 5.76 7.47 -12.26
C ILE A 139 4.71 8.58 -12.07
N LYS A 140 4.81 9.38 -11.00
CA LYS A 140 3.79 10.39 -10.65
C LYS A 140 3.47 11.34 -11.80
N GLU A 141 4.49 11.77 -12.55
CA GLU A 141 4.39 12.72 -13.67
C GLU A 141 3.48 12.24 -14.82
N TYR A 142 3.23 10.93 -14.91
CA TYR A 142 2.37 10.34 -15.94
C TYR A 142 0.87 10.45 -15.61
N TYR A 143 0.52 10.85 -14.38
CA TYR A 143 -0.86 10.94 -13.90
C TYR A 143 -1.26 12.41 -13.68
N LYS A 144 -2.33 12.84 -14.38
CA LYS A 144 -2.80 14.24 -14.39
C LYS A 144 -4.15 14.43 -13.69
#